data_AF-A0AAQ3PR18-F1
#
_entry.id   AF-A0AAQ3PR18-F1
#
_cell.length_a   1.000
_cell.length_b   1.000
_cell.length_c   1.000
_cell.angle_alpha   90.00
_cell.angle_beta   90.00
_cell.angle_gamma   90.00
#
_symmetry.space_group_name_H-M   'P 1'
#
loop_
_entity.id
_entity.type
_entity.pdbx_description
1 polymer ?
#
loop_
_entity_poly.entity_id
_entity_poly.type
_entity_poly.pdbx_seq_one_letter_code
_entity_poly.pdbx_strand_id
1 'polypeptide(L)'
;MDLNLPEGSTAEEVTLKRLASGPSSRVTTWQAYDINGQTFYTAAKDKKSVCKNSGVWIDAIDDVTGSKVTYFGFIEDIWELDYGSNIQISVDNYGLTIVDLAKVGYKNDSWVLAKRVGQVLYIIDPRLKNQKHIVVAGK
;
A
#
# COMPACT_ATOMS: atom_id res chain seq x y z
N MET A 1 -10.76 -13.89 26.87
CA MET A 1 -11.97 -13.23 27.38
C MET A 1 -12.45 -12.32 26.27
N ASP A 2 -13.56 -12.69 25.63
CA ASP A 2 -14.19 -11.84 24.62
C ASP A 2 -14.83 -10.64 25.33
N LEU A 3 -14.27 -9.46 25.08
CA LEU A 3 -14.86 -8.21 25.51
C LEU A 3 -16.10 -7.98 24.64
N ASN A 4 -17.25 -8.45 25.12
CA ASN A 4 -18.57 -8.14 24.56
C ASN A 4 -18.85 -6.64 24.74
N LEU A 5 -18.23 -5.82 23.88
CA LEU A 5 -18.55 -4.41 23.75
C LEU A 5 -19.97 -4.30 23.17
N PRO A 6 -20.83 -3.42 23.71
CA PRO A 6 -22.16 -3.19 23.16
C PRO A 6 -22.05 -2.80 21.68
N GLU A 7 -23.01 -3.23 20.86
CA GLU A 7 -23.08 -2.75 19.47
C GLU A 7 -23.27 -1.23 19.50
N GLY A 8 -22.24 -0.52 19.04
CA GLY A 8 -22.38 0.90 18.76
C GLY A 8 -23.51 1.10 17.76
N SER A 9 -24.40 2.03 18.07
CA SER A 9 -25.63 2.27 17.30
C SER A 9 -25.40 3.20 16.11
N THR A 10 -24.21 3.80 16.02
CA THR A 10 -23.83 4.74 14.97
C THR A 10 -23.00 4.07 13.86
N ALA A 11 -23.08 4.61 12.64
CA ALA A 11 -22.31 4.10 11.50
C ALA A 11 -20.79 4.18 11.73
N GLU A 12 -20.33 5.18 12.49
CA GLU A 12 -18.92 5.37 12.86
C GLU A 12 -18.43 4.24 13.77
N GLU A 13 -19.18 3.90 14.81
CA GLU A 13 -18.84 2.81 15.72
C GLU A 13 -18.83 1.44 15.03
N VAL A 14 -19.79 1.20 14.12
CA VAL A 14 -19.82 -0.02 13.28
C VAL A 14 -18.60 -0.08 12.37
N THR A 15 -18.19 1.05 11.78
CA THR A 15 -17.00 1.14 10.91
C THR A 15 -15.72 0.88 11.69
N LEU A 16 -15.55 1.53 12.85
CA LEU A 16 -14.41 1.32 13.75
C LEU A 16 -14.32 -0.13 14.22
N LYS A 17 -15.45 -0.75 14.60
CA LYS A 17 -15.47 -2.17 15.01
C LYS A 17 -15.02 -3.09 13.86
N ARG A 18 -15.43 -2.83 12.63
CA ARG A 18 -15.00 -3.63 11.47
C ARG A 18 -13.52 -3.45 11.15
N LEU A 19 -13.03 -2.21 11.15
CA LEU A 19 -11.59 -1.94 11.00
C LEU A 19 -10.76 -2.65 12.08
N ALA A 20 -11.20 -2.59 13.33
CA ALA A 20 -10.56 -3.29 14.44
C ALA A 20 -10.63 -4.81 14.32
N SER A 21 -11.66 -5.36 13.67
CA SER A 21 -11.80 -6.81 13.44
C SER A 21 -10.85 -7.35 12.36
N GLY A 22 -10.25 -6.46 11.56
CA GLY A 22 -9.37 -6.82 10.46
C GLY A 22 -10.12 -7.18 9.17
N PRO A 23 -9.39 -7.36 8.07
CA PRO A 23 -9.98 -7.74 6.79
C PRO A 23 -10.48 -9.18 6.81
N SER A 24 -11.27 -9.54 5.81
CA SER A 24 -11.57 -10.92 5.45
C SER A 24 -10.29 -11.76 5.39
N SER A 25 -10.36 -13.00 5.87
CA SER A 25 -9.25 -13.95 5.79
C SER A 25 -8.94 -14.39 4.35
N ARG A 26 -9.80 -14.03 3.39
CA ARG A 26 -9.59 -14.24 1.96
C ARG A 26 -9.03 -12.97 1.36
N VAL A 27 -7.93 -13.09 0.64
CA VAL A 27 -7.31 -11.99 -0.09
C VAL A 27 -7.50 -12.20 -1.58
N THR A 28 -7.90 -11.14 -2.29
CA THR A 28 -7.89 -11.12 -3.75
C THR A 28 -6.54 -10.60 -4.22
N THR A 29 -5.91 -11.31 -5.15
CA THR A 29 -4.60 -10.92 -5.70
C THR A 29 -4.68 -10.56 -7.17
N TRP A 30 -3.85 -9.60 -7.57
CA TRP A 30 -3.84 -9.06 -8.92
C TRP A 30 -2.43 -9.05 -9.50
N GLN A 31 -2.33 -9.24 -10.82
CA GLN A 31 -1.07 -9.05 -11.56
C GLN A 31 -0.93 -7.64 -12.15
N ALA A 32 -2.05 -6.92 -12.22
CA ALA A 32 -2.15 -5.55 -12.68
C ALA A 32 -3.29 -4.86 -11.94
N TYR A 33 -3.10 -3.62 -11.50
CA TYR A 33 -4.12 -2.86 -10.81
C TYR A 33 -4.05 -1.40 -11.21
N ASP A 34 -5.20 -0.79 -11.51
CA ASP A 34 -5.31 0.62 -11.83
C ASP A 34 -5.83 1.40 -10.63
N ILE A 35 -5.11 2.46 -10.25
CA ILE A 35 -5.53 3.38 -9.21
C ILE A 35 -5.20 4.80 -9.64
N ASN A 36 -6.21 5.68 -9.60
CA ASN A 36 -6.10 7.09 -10.03
C ASN A 36 -5.55 7.25 -11.46
N GLY A 37 -5.84 6.32 -12.38
CA GLY A 37 -5.37 6.35 -13.76
C GLY A 37 -3.91 5.92 -13.95
N GLN A 38 -3.25 5.42 -12.90
CA GLN A 38 -1.95 4.78 -12.98
C GLN A 38 -2.10 3.28 -12.81
N THR A 39 -1.66 2.54 -13.83
CA THR A 39 -1.67 1.09 -13.82
C THR A 39 -0.33 0.55 -13.30
N PHE A 40 -0.39 -0.20 -12.21
CA PHE A 40 0.74 -0.88 -11.57
C PHE A 40 0.75 -2.35 -11.93
N TYR A 41 1.92 -2.91 -12.21
CA TYR A 41 2.11 -4.33 -12.53
C TYR A 41 2.95 -5.04 -11.50
N THR A 42 2.70 -6.33 -11.29
CA THR A 42 3.71 -7.18 -10.63
C THR A 42 4.91 -7.37 -11.55
N ALA A 43 6.09 -7.60 -10.98
CA ALA A 43 7.32 -7.85 -11.71
C ALA A 43 7.16 -9.06 -12.66
N ALA A 44 6.37 -10.06 -12.28
CA ALA A 44 6.06 -11.21 -13.12
C ALA A 44 5.23 -10.84 -14.38
N LYS A 45 4.25 -9.92 -14.24
CA LYS A 45 3.47 -9.40 -15.35
C LYS A 45 4.31 -8.49 -16.25
N ASP A 46 5.09 -7.62 -15.63
CA ASP A 46 5.96 -6.66 -16.30
C ASP A 46 7.00 -7.36 -17.20
N LYS A 47 7.63 -8.44 -16.73
CA LYS A 47 8.55 -9.26 -17.54
C LYS A 47 7.93 -9.79 -18.84
N LYS A 48 6.61 -9.97 -18.89
CA LYS A 48 5.85 -10.47 -20.05
C LYS A 48 5.19 -9.33 -20.84
N SER A 49 5.41 -8.08 -20.45
CA SER A 49 4.77 -6.89 -20.98
C SER A 49 5.79 -5.97 -21.66
N VAL A 50 5.30 -5.20 -22.64
CA VAL A 50 6.07 -4.11 -23.25
C VAL A 50 6.16 -2.91 -22.30
N CYS A 51 5.13 -2.70 -21.46
CA CYS A 51 5.10 -1.65 -20.45
C CYS A 51 5.87 -2.07 -19.19
N LYS A 52 6.66 -1.13 -18.65
CA LYS A 52 7.54 -1.28 -17.47
C LYS A 52 6.97 -0.55 -16.26
N ASN A 53 5.92 -1.13 -15.69
CA ASN A 53 5.05 -0.49 -14.70
C ASN A 53 5.15 -1.10 -13.29
N SER A 54 6.13 -1.99 -13.05
CA SER A 54 6.32 -2.63 -11.74
C SER A 54 7.24 -1.88 -10.78
N GLY A 55 7.97 -0.87 -11.26
CA GLY A 55 8.85 -0.09 -10.42
C GLY A 55 8.09 0.92 -9.58
N VAL A 56 8.42 1.00 -8.29
CA VAL A 56 7.80 1.92 -7.34
C VAL A 56 8.82 2.61 -6.44
N TRP A 57 8.41 3.76 -5.92
CA TRP A 57 9.09 4.46 -4.85
C TRP A 57 8.11 4.83 -3.74
N ILE A 58 8.63 4.94 -2.52
CA ILE A 58 7.87 5.40 -1.35
C ILE A 58 8.76 6.21 -0.43
N ASP A 59 8.17 7.25 0.17
CA ASP A 59 8.78 7.92 1.30
C ASP A 59 8.28 7.31 2.61
N ALA A 60 9.21 6.90 3.46
CA ALA A 60 8.93 6.49 4.84
C ALA A 60 9.70 7.35 5.82
N ILE A 61 9.23 7.39 7.07
CA ILE A 61 9.93 8.06 8.17
C ILE A 61 10.71 6.98 8.90
N ASP A 62 12.01 7.19 9.05
CA ASP A 62 12.87 6.31 9.83
C ASP A 62 12.55 6.45 11.32
N ASP A 63 12.18 5.36 11.97
CA ASP A 63 11.74 5.34 13.38
C ASP A 63 12.82 5.83 14.37
N VAL A 64 14.10 5.69 14.01
CA VAL A 64 15.22 6.03 14.90
C VAL A 64 15.59 7.50 14.79
N THR A 65 15.68 7.99 13.57
CA THR A 65 16.18 9.33 13.25
C THR A 65 15.07 10.35 13.01
N GLY A 66 13.82 9.89 12.84
CA GLY A 66 12.68 10.71 12.43
C GLY A 66 12.83 11.31 11.03
N SER A 67 13.84 10.88 10.28
CA SER A 67 14.17 11.45 8.97
C SER A 67 13.35 10.79 7.88
N LYS A 68 12.99 11.58 6.88
CA LYS A 68 12.31 11.09 5.68
C LYS A 68 13.33 10.37 4.79
N VAL A 69 13.08 9.10 4.48
CA VAL A 69 13.92 8.25 3.64
C VAL A 69 13.08 7.73 2.47
N THR A 70 13.63 7.85 1.26
CA THR A 70 12.99 7.34 0.05
C THR A 70 13.50 5.94 -0.27
N TYR A 71 12.57 5.00 -0.44
CA TYR A 71 12.83 3.62 -0.82
C TYR A 71 12.35 3.35 -2.24
N PHE A 72 13.01 2.41 -2.91
CA PHE A 72 12.78 2.03 -4.29
C PHE A 72 12.68 0.50 -4.38
N GLY A 73 11.78 -0.01 -5.22
CA GLY A 73 11.63 -1.45 -5.39
C GLY A 73 10.74 -1.82 -6.57
N PHE A 74 10.46 -3.12 -6.65
CA PHE A 74 9.53 -3.69 -7.62
C PHE A 74 8.35 -4.32 -6.89
N ILE A 75 7.16 -4.20 -7.47
CA ILE A 75 5.97 -4.86 -6.95
C ILE A 75 6.08 -6.36 -7.20
N GLU A 76 6.09 -7.17 -6.15
CA GLU A 76 6.03 -8.62 -6.27
C GLU A 76 4.57 -9.10 -6.35
N ASP A 77 3.74 -8.59 -5.44
CA ASP A 77 2.33 -8.94 -5.30
C ASP A 77 1.45 -7.71 -5.10
N ILE A 78 0.21 -7.76 -5.60
CA ILE A 78 -0.83 -6.76 -5.35
C ILE A 78 -1.99 -7.44 -4.66
N TRP A 79 -2.31 -6.99 -3.45
CA TRP A 79 -3.37 -7.54 -2.62
C TRP A 79 -4.49 -6.51 -2.44
N GLU A 80 -5.72 -6.94 -2.66
CA GLU A 80 -6.93 -6.20 -2.34
C GLU A 80 -7.56 -6.81 -1.09
N LEU A 81 -7.65 -6.00 -0.04
CA LEU A 81 -8.19 -6.41 1.26
C LEU A 81 -9.66 -6.00 1.35
N ASP A 82 -10.53 -6.99 1.50
CA ASP A 82 -11.96 -6.76 1.70
C ASP A 82 -12.26 -6.68 3.20
N TYR A 83 -12.72 -5.52 3.67
CA TYR A 83 -13.18 -5.32 5.04
C TYR A 83 -14.73 -5.32 5.15
N GLY A 84 -15.44 -5.71 4.09
CA GLY A 84 -16.88 -5.73 3.97
C GLY A 84 -17.49 -4.43 3.42
N SER A 85 -18.75 -4.49 3.00
CA SER A 85 -19.49 -3.36 2.44
C SER A 85 -19.61 -2.20 3.44
N ASN A 86 -19.24 -0.98 3.01
CA ASN A 86 -19.37 0.32 3.70
C ASN A 86 -18.26 0.72 4.69
N ILE A 87 -17.02 0.22 4.53
CA ILE A 87 -15.90 0.90 5.20
C ILE A 87 -15.56 2.15 4.40
N GLN A 88 -16.21 3.27 4.74
CA GLN A 88 -15.64 4.58 4.47
C GLN A 88 -14.63 4.83 5.58
N ILE A 89 -13.35 4.96 5.22
CA ILE A 89 -12.35 5.46 6.16
C ILE A 89 -12.85 6.85 6.58
N SER A 90 -13.32 6.95 7.82
CA SER A 90 -13.83 8.20 8.39
C SER A 90 -12.66 9.16 8.47
N VAL A 91 -12.70 10.15 7.58
CA VAL A 91 -11.82 11.29 7.61
C VAL A 91 -12.50 12.32 8.50
N ASP A 92 -11.80 12.84 9.49
CA ASP A 92 -12.37 13.90 10.32
C ASP A 92 -12.64 15.17 9.49
N ASN A 93 -13.29 16.16 10.11
CA ASN A 93 -13.61 17.44 9.45
C ASN A 93 -12.36 18.22 8.96
N TYR A 94 -11.15 17.76 9.28
CA TYR A 94 -9.88 18.36 8.92
C TYR A 94 -9.09 17.53 7.89
N GLY A 95 -9.62 16.41 7.40
CA GLY A 95 -8.91 15.59 6.42
C GLY A 95 -8.04 14.49 7.03
N LEU A 96 -8.07 14.27 8.35
CA LEU A 96 -7.21 13.32 9.04
C LEU A 96 -7.88 11.96 9.19
N THR A 97 -7.12 10.91 8.89
CA THR A 97 -7.54 9.52 9.09
C THR A 97 -7.32 9.12 10.55
N ILE A 98 -8.39 8.70 11.24
CA ILE A 98 -8.29 8.17 12.60
C ILE A 98 -7.83 6.71 12.54
N VAL A 99 -6.70 6.41 13.16
CA VAL A 99 -6.12 5.05 13.24
C VAL A 99 -5.90 4.65 14.69
N ASP A 100 -6.21 3.40 15.02
CA ASP A 100 -5.87 2.83 16.32
C ASP A 100 -4.40 2.40 16.33
N LEU A 101 -3.56 3.19 17.01
CA LEU A 101 -2.13 2.94 17.15
C LEU A 101 -1.80 1.81 18.14
N ALA A 102 -2.76 1.31 18.93
CA ALA A 102 -2.54 0.17 19.82
C ALA A 102 -2.41 -1.15 19.05
N LYS A 103 -2.90 -1.21 17.81
CA LYS A 103 -2.68 -2.29 16.85
C LYS A 103 -1.65 -1.88 15.81
N VAL A 104 -0.38 -1.86 16.21
CA VAL A 104 0.72 -1.75 15.26
C VAL A 104 0.71 -3.02 14.41
N GLY A 105 0.35 -2.89 13.13
CA GLY A 105 0.44 -3.97 12.14
C GLY A 105 1.89 -4.46 11.95
N TYR A 106 2.09 -5.38 11.02
CA TYR A 106 3.35 -6.09 10.81
C TYR A 106 4.53 -5.15 10.49
N LYS A 107 5.36 -4.84 11.50
CA LYS A 107 6.55 -3.97 11.41
C LYS A 107 7.60 -4.45 10.38
N ASN A 108 7.59 -5.73 10.03
CA ASN A 108 8.59 -6.35 9.16
C ASN A 108 8.03 -6.73 7.78
N ASP A 109 6.79 -6.38 7.49
CA ASP A 109 6.14 -6.78 6.25
C ASP A 109 6.27 -5.65 5.23
N SER A 110 6.82 -5.95 4.05
CA SER A 110 7.18 -4.93 3.04
C SER A 110 5.97 -4.41 2.25
N TRP A 111 4.77 -4.51 2.81
CA TRP A 111 3.55 -4.02 2.18
C TRP A 111 3.42 -2.52 2.33
N VAL A 112 2.97 -1.90 1.25
CA VAL A 112 2.76 -0.47 1.17
C VAL A 112 1.37 -0.22 0.60
N LEU A 113 0.68 0.80 1.10
CA LEU A 113 -0.60 1.20 0.55
C LEU A 113 -0.40 1.79 -0.85
N ALA A 114 -1.24 1.39 -1.80
CA ALA A 114 -1.19 1.85 -3.19
C ALA A 114 -1.22 3.40 -3.31
N LYS A 115 -1.93 4.08 -2.40
CA LYS A 115 -2.00 5.56 -2.37
C LYS A 115 -0.68 6.24 -1.95
N ARG A 116 0.23 5.51 -1.30
CA ARG A 116 1.51 6.04 -0.79
C ARG A 116 2.70 5.73 -1.68
N VAL A 117 2.49 4.99 -2.77
CA VAL A 117 3.54 4.69 -3.74
C VAL A 117 3.40 5.56 -4.97
N GLY A 118 4.53 5.98 -5.53
CA GLY A 118 4.60 6.50 -6.89
C GLY A 118 5.27 5.49 -7.81
N GLN A 119 4.96 5.55 -9.10
CA GLN A 119 5.62 4.71 -10.10
C GLN A 119 7.01 5.25 -10.46
N VAL A 120 7.95 4.35 -10.74
CA VAL A 120 9.22 4.69 -11.38
C VAL A 120 9.53 3.73 -12.52
N LEU A 121 10.30 4.23 -13.48
CA LEU A 121 10.88 3.43 -14.56
C LEU A 121 12.35 3.16 -14.27
N TYR A 122 12.74 1.87 -14.34
CA TYR A 122 14.12 1.42 -14.23
C TYR A 122 14.72 1.15 -15.62
N ILE A 123 15.73 1.92 -16.01
CA ILE A 123 16.44 1.76 -17.29
C ILE A 123 17.85 1.27 -17.03
N ILE A 124 18.25 0.18 -17.70
CA ILE A 124 19.64 -0.29 -17.66
C ILE A 124 20.51 0.70 -18.43
N ASP A 125 21.53 1.28 -17.78
CA ASP A 125 22.53 2.08 -18.49
C ASP A 125 23.59 1.15 -19.09
N PRO A 126 23.68 1.01 -20.43
CA PRO A 126 24.65 0.13 -21.08
C PRO A 126 26.11 0.55 -20.86
N ARG A 127 26.36 1.78 -20.39
CA ARG A 127 27.70 2.31 -20.10
C ARG A 127 28.18 1.94 -18.70
N LEU A 128 27.25 1.64 -17.78
CA LEU A 128 27.58 1.21 -16.44
C LEU A 128 27.81 -0.30 -16.48
N LYS A 129 29.06 -0.74 -16.27
CA LYS A 129 29.48 -2.16 -16.38
C LYS A 129 28.76 -3.13 -15.43
N ASN A 130 27.89 -2.63 -14.54
CA ASN A 130 27.07 -3.40 -13.61
C ASN A 130 25.59 -3.03 -13.87
N GLN A 131 24.65 -3.93 -13.56
CA GLN A 131 23.18 -3.80 -13.68
C GLN A 131 22.57 -2.65 -12.83
N LYS A 132 23.09 -1.43 -12.97
CA LYS A 132 22.56 -0.25 -12.31
C LYS A 132 21.42 0.30 -13.16
N HIS A 133 20.32 0.60 -12.48
CA HIS A 133 19.15 1.18 -13.12
C HIS A 133 19.10 2.69 -12.86
N ILE A 134 18.84 3.46 -13.90
CA ILE A 134 18.42 4.86 -13.77
C ILE A 134 16.94 4.85 -13.38
N VAL A 135 16.61 5.58 -12.33
CA VAL A 135 15.24 5.76 -11.85
C VAL A 135 14.69 7.05 -12.44
N VAL A 136 13.58 6.95 -13.16
CA VAL A 136 12.83 8.11 -13.66
C VAL A 136 11.45 8.07 -13.05
N ALA A 137 10.99 9.20 -12.50
CA ALA A 137 9.62 9.29 -11.98
C ALA A 137 8.61 8.97 -13.09
N GLY A 138 7.66 8.09 -12.78
CA GLY A 138 6.51 7.79 -13.62
C GLY A 138 5.62 9.04 -13.78
N LYS A 139 4.77 8.99 -14.81
CA LYS A 139 3.85 10.08 -15.14
C LYS A 139 2.69 10.19 -14.15
#